data_AF-A0A957DDG2-F1
#
_entry.id   AF-A0A957DDG2-F1
#
_cell.length_a   1.000
_cell.length_b   1.000
_cell.length_c   1.000
_cell.angle_alpha   90.00
_cell.angle_beta   90.00
_cell.angle_gamma   90.00
#
_symmetry.space_group_name_H-M   'P 1'
#
loop_
_entity.id
_entity.type
_entity.pdbx_description
1 polymer ?
#
loop_
_entity_poly.entity_id
_entity_poly.type
_entity_poly.pdbx_seq_one_letter_code
_entity_poly.pdbx_strand_id
1 'polypeptide(L)'
;MASQKQGLQAVVGQLKYATWVDMLRRLVPDGRTHRLAPLVAGMLQYATLLGNEANEENAVVDALQAATEAYDPGEISQWLLPFIDQLFADAGVSYRRTNARGQGYSIADEIIYEYLHWYDMPWEA
;
A
#
# COMPACT_ATOMS: atom_id res chain seq x y z
N MET A 1 15.01 -2.34 25.16
CA MET A 1 13.81 -1.53 24.87
C MET A 1 13.22 -2.05 23.58
N ALA A 2 12.13 -2.82 23.64
CA ALA A 2 11.46 -3.29 22.44
C ALA A 2 10.81 -2.08 21.77
N SER A 3 11.27 -1.73 20.57
CA SER A 3 10.64 -0.68 19.77
C SER A 3 9.16 -1.03 19.63
N GLN A 4 8.27 -0.13 20.07
CA GLN A 4 6.85 -0.22 19.75
C GLN A 4 6.75 -0.45 18.24
N LYS A 5 6.06 -1.53 17.84
CA LYS A 5 5.82 -1.86 16.43
C LYS A 5 4.95 -0.74 15.87
N GLN A 6 5.54 0.18 15.10
CA GLN A 6 4.82 1.22 14.37
C GLN A 6 4.66 0.78 12.90
N GLY A 7 3.52 1.07 12.29
CA GLY A 7 3.23 0.76 10.88
C GLY A 7 2.38 -0.49 10.66
N LEU A 8 2.22 -0.90 9.39
CA LEU A 8 1.29 -1.95 8.96
C LEU A 8 1.43 -3.28 9.72
N GLN A 9 2.64 -3.64 10.14
CA GLN A 9 2.89 -4.86 10.92
C GLN A 9 2.10 -4.91 12.23
N ALA A 10 1.85 -3.76 12.87
CA ALA A 10 1.07 -3.67 14.09
C ALA A 10 -0.41 -4.03 13.87
N VAL A 11 -0.92 -3.71 12.68
CA VAL A 11 -2.31 -3.98 12.28
C VAL A 11 -2.47 -5.43 11.84
N VAL A 12 -1.64 -5.90 10.90
CA VAL A 12 -1.88 -7.20 10.25
C VAL A 12 -1.24 -8.38 10.98
N GLY A 13 -0.33 -8.09 11.91
CA GLY A 13 0.47 -9.05 12.65
C GLY A 13 1.72 -9.49 11.89
N GLN A 14 2.71 -9.99 12.66
CA GLN A 14 4.05 -10.29 12.16
C GLN A 14 4.07 -11.32 11.01
N LEU A 15 3.29 -12.40 11.11
CA LEU A 15 3.30 -13.45 10.11
C LEU A 15 2.80 -12.94 8.75
N LYS A 16 1.67 -12.21 8.72
CA LYS A 16 1.09 -11.68 7.48
C LYS A 16 2.03 -10.65 6.86
N TYR A 17 2.56 -9.75 7.67
CA TYR A 17 3.50 -8.73 7.23
C TYR A 17 4.76 -9.35 6.60
N ALA A 18 5.37 -10.35 7.26
CA ALA A 18 6.54 -11.04 6.72
C ALA A 18 6.25 -11.74 5.39
N THR A 19 5.06 -12.35 5.25
CA THR A 19 4.60 -12.94 3.98
C THR A 19 4.47 -11.88 2.89
N TRP A 20 3.88 -10.73 3.17
CA TRP A 20 3.76 -9.63 2.20
C TRP A 20 5.13 -9.14 1.74
N VAL A 21 6.06 -8.93 2.68
CA VAL A 21 7.43 -8.53 2.39
C VAL A 21 8.15 -9.57 1.50
N ASP A 22 8.01 -10.87 1.77
CA ASP A 22 8.60 -11.92 0.92
C ASP A 22 7.96 -11.96 -0.48
N MET A 23 6.64 -11.80 -0.58
CA MET A 23 5.94 -11.70 -1.85
C MET A 23 6.47 -10.52 -2.67
N LEU A 24 6.57 -9.33 -2.09
CA LEU A 24 7.08 -8.15 -2.79
C LEU A 24 8.53 -8.33 -3.24
N ARG A 25 9.39 -8.87 -2.36
CA ARG A 25 10.79 -9.16 -2.69
C ARG A 25 10.93 -10.04 -3.92
N ARG A 26 10.05 -11.02 -4.09
CA ARG A 26 10.08 -11.98 -5.21
C ARG A 26 9.36 -11.49 -6.46
N LEU A 27 8.25 -10.79 -6.30
CA LEU A 27 7.36 -10.43 -7.41
C LEU A 27 7.69 -9.07 -8.03
N VAL A 28 8.17 -8.12 -7.25
CA VAL A 28 8.39 -6.75 -7.72
C VAL A 28 9.45 -6.65 -8.84
N PRO A 29 10.65 -7.29 -8.75
CA PRO A 29 11.73 -7.10 -9.73
C PRO A 29 11.29 -7.26 -11.19
N ASP A 30 10.54 -8.33 -11.48
CA ASP A 30 10.09 -8.68 -12.85
C ASP A 30 8.59 -8.44 -13.07
N GLY A 31 7.87 -8.04 -12.02
CA GLY A 31 6.43 -7.85 -12.05
C GLY A 31 6.01 -6.63 -12.86
N ARG A 32 4.90 -6.77 -13.59
CA ARG A 32 4.29 -5.65 -14.31
C ARG A 32 3.53 -4.76 -13.34
N THR A 33 3.70 -3.45 -13.46
CA THR A 33 3.07 -2.46 -12.57
C THR A 33 1.56 -2.64 -12.42
N HIS A 34 0.81 -2.78 -13.51
CA HIS A 34 -0.65 -3.01 -13.46
C HIS A 34 -1.08 -4.32 -12.78
N ARG A 35 -0.15 -5.22 -12.44
CA ARG A 35 -0.42 -6.43 -11.65
C ARG A 35 0.00 -6.26 -10.20
N LEU A 36 1.10 -5.54 -9.98
CA LEU A 36 1.63 -5.27 -8.64
C LEU A 36 0.79 -4.21 -7.91
N ALA A 37 0.28 -3.22 -8.63
CA ALA A 37 -0.51 -2.14 -8.07
C ALA A 37 -1.78 -2.63 -7.35
N PRO A 38 -2.69 -3.37 -8.01
CA PRO A 38 -3.90 -3.88 -7.34
C PRO A 38 -3.57 -4.89 -6.23
N LEU A 39 -2.45 -5.62 -6.33
CA LEU A 39 -2.00 -6.52 -5.26
C LEU A 39 -1.68 -5.74 -3.98
N VAL A 40 -0.88 -4.67 -4.08
CA VAL A 40 -0.49 -3.88 -2.89
C VAL A 40 -1.65 -3.03 -2.40
N ALA A 41 -2.46 -2.46 -3.29
CA ALA A 41 -3.70 -1.78 -2.91
C ALA A 41 -4.61 -2.71 -2.09
N GLY A 42 -4.76 -3.96 -2.51
CA GLY A 42 -5.51 -4.98 -1.76
C GLY A 42 -4.89 -5.32 -0.40
N MET A 43 -3.56 -5.30 -0.26
CA MET A 43 -2.90 -5.44 1.05
C MET A 43 -3.26 -4.28 1.97
N LEU A 44 -3.25 -3.05 1.47
CA LEU A 44 -3.62 -1.86 2.25
C LEU A 44 -5.10 -1.91 2.65
N GLN A 45 -6.00 -2.25 1.72
CA GLN A 45 -7.43 -2.41 2.00
C GLN A 45 -7.68 -3.51 3.04
N TYR A 46 -6.97 -4.64 2.95
CA TYR A 46 -7.03 -5.69 3.94
C TYR A 46 -6.59 -5.21 5.34
N ALA A 47 -5.55 -4.36 5.41
CA ALA A 47 -5.13 -3.77 6.68
C ALA A 47 -6.20 -2.83 7.25
N THR A 48 -6.83 -2.00 6.42
CA THR A 48 -7.95 -1.13 6.83
C THR A 48 -9.12 -1.95 7.39
N LEU A 49 -9.51 -3.04 6.72
CA LEU A 49 -10.58 -3.93 7.18
C LEU A 49 -10.26 -4.57 8.53
N LEU A 50 -9.06 -5.13 8.70
CA LEU A 50 -8.65 -5.72 9.98
C LEU A 50 -8.62 -4.68 11.12
N GLY A 51 -8.16 -3.47 10.83
CA GLY A 51 -8.16 -2.37 11.78
C GLY A 51 -9.56 -2.02 12.27
N ASN A 52 -10.50 -1.89 11.33
CA ASN A 52 -11.90 -1.59 11.63
C ASN A 52 -12.57 -2.69 12.46
N GLU A 53 -12.28 -3.97 12.15
CA GLU A 53 -12.82 -5.12 12.90
C GLU A 53 -12.30 -5.20 14.34
N ALA A 54 -11.05 -4.79 14.58
CA ALA A 54 -10.48 -4.77 15.92
C ALA A 54 -11.12 -3.71 16.83
N ASN A 55 -11.73 -2.67 16.25
CA ASN A 55 -12.38 -1.55 16.96
C ASN A 55 -11.47 -0.88 18.00
N GLU A 56 -10.16 -0.85 17.70
CA GLU A 56 -9.13 -0.19 18.50
C GLU A 56 -8.62 1.04 17.74
N GLU A 57 -8.46 2.17 18.43
CA GLU A 57 -7.84 3.37 17.85
C GLU A 57 -6.43 3.05 17.37
N ASN A 58 -6.19 3.21 16.07
CA ASN A 58 -4.92 2.88 15.46
C ASN A 58 -4.58 3.92 14.38
N ALA A 59 -3.56 4.74 14.67
CA ALA A 59 -3.13 5.81 13.78
C ALA A 59 -2.78 5.36 12.35
N VAL A 60 -2.40 4.09 12.14
CA VAL A 60 -2.18 3.54 10.79
C VAL A 60 -3.52 3.38 10.06
N VAL A 61 -4.52 2.83 10.75
CA VAL A 61 -5.87 2.63 10.21
C VAL A 61 -6.52 3.99 9.95
N ASP A 62 -6.39 4.93 10.88
CA ASP A 62 -6.90 6.30 10.74
C ASP A 62 -6.29 7.00 9.51
N ALA A 63 -4.98 6.85 9.28
CA ALA A 63 -4.32 7.39 8.10
C ALA A 63 -4.80 6.73 6.80
N LEU A 64 -4.99 5.40 6.80
CA LEU A 64 -5.52 4.67 5.64
C LEU A 64 -6.97 5.07 5.30
N GLN A 65 -7.79 5.34 6.31
CA GLN A 65 -9.15 5.84 6.14
C GLN A 65 -9.17 7.30 5.67
N ALA A 66 -8.37 8.16 6.28
CA ALA A 66 -8.23 9.57 5.88
C ALA A 66 -7.83 9.69 4.40
N ALA A 67 -6.99 8.79 3.90
CA ALA A 67 -6.64 8.73 2.49
C ALA A 67 -7.84 8.47 1.57
N THR A 68 -8.84 7.69 2.01
CA THR A 68 -10.05 7.42 1.21
C THR A 68 -11.06 8.57 1.22
N GLU A 69 -11.03 9.41 2.26
CA GLU A 69 -11.91 10.56 2.41
C GLU A 69 -11.31 11.84 1.81
N ALA A 70 -10.00 11.87 1.58
CA ALA A 70 -9.30 13.00 1.01
C ALA A 70 -9.63 13.20 -0.48
N TYR A 71 -9.84 14.45 -0.87
CA TYR A 71 -10.11 14.84 -2.26
C TYR A 71 -8.86 15.34 -2.99
N ASP A 72 -7.84 15.78 -2.26
CA ASP A 72 -6.59 16.29 -2.85
C ASP A 72 -5.58 15.14 -3.07
N PRO A 73 -5.11 14.91 -4.31
CA PRO A 73 -4.12 13.88 -4.61
C PRO A 73 -2.80 14.03 -3.82
N GLY A 74 -2.42 15.27 -3.46
CA GLY A 74 -1.25 15.53 -2.64
C GLY A 74 -1.42 15.03 -1.21
N GLU A 75 -2.55 15.34 -0.57
CA GLU A 75 -2.91 14.82 0.75
C GLU A 75 -3.02 13.29 0.76
N ILE A 76 -3.67 12.69 -0.24
CA ILE A 76 -3.77 11.22 -0.34
C ILE A 76 -2.38 10.58 -0.38
N SER A 77 -1.48 11.15 -1.19
CA SER A 77 -0.11 10.66 -1.29
C SER A 77 0.64 10.79 0.04
N GLN A 78 0.41 11.88 0.80
CA GLN A 78 1.01 12.05 2.14
C GLN A 78 0.58 10.97 3.13
N TRP A 79 -0.67 10.49 3.04
CA TRP A 79 -1.18 9.44 3.92
C TRP A 79 -0.70 8.04 3.50
N LEU A 80 -0.66 7.73 2.21
CA LEU A 80 -0.38 6.37 1.73
C LEU A 80 1.11 6.08 1.47
N LEU A 81 1.87 7.06 0.98
CA LEU A 81 3.27 6.85 0.62
C LEU A 81 4.13 6.34 1.77
N PRO A 82 4.00 6.79 3.03
CA PRO A 82 4.82 6.26 4.12
C PRO A 82 4.68 4.74 4.30
N PHE A 83 3.48 4.19 4.09
CA PHE A 83 3.23 2.75 4.21
C PHE A 83 3.76 1.97 3.00
N ILE A 84 3.62 2.54 1.80
CA ILE A 84 4.17 1.96 0.57
C ILE A 84 5.70 1.97 0.62
N ASP A 85 6.30 3.08 1.03
CA ASP A 85 7.75 3.24 1.22
C ASP A 85 8.28 2.18 2.18
N GLN A 86 7.63 2.01 3.34
CA GLN A 86 8.04 1.01 4.32
C GLN A 86 7.97 -0.42 3.75
N LEU A 87 6.88 -0.80 3.09
CA LEU A 87 6.72 -2.13 2.50
C LEU A 87 7.80 -2.44 1.45
N PHE A 88 8.07 -1.49 0.56
CA PHE A 88 9.06 -1.66 -0.50
C PHE A 88 10.50 -1.64 0.05
N ALA A 89 10.78 -0.77 1.03
CA ALA A 89 12.06 -0.74 1.72
C ALA A 89 12.36 -2.05 2.45
N ASP A 90 11.40 -2.58 3.21
CA ASP A 90 11.55 -3.84 3.95
C ASP A 90 11.67 -5.06 3.01
N ALA A 91 11.03 -4.98 1.83
CA ALA A 91 11.20 -5.97 0.77
C ALA A 91 12.54 -5.85 0.03
N GLY A 92 13.26 -4.74 0.18
CA GLY A 92 14.52 -4.47 -0.51
C GLY A 92 14.36 -4.22 -2.00
N VAL A 93 13.23 -3.64 -2.42
CA VAL A 93 12.87 -3.39 -3.81
C VAL A 93 12.43 -1.95 -4.03
N SER A 94 12.64 -1.42 -5.23
CA SER A 94 12.19 -0.08 -5.62
C SER A 94 10.85 -0.14 -6.36
N TYR A 95 9.91 0.75 -6.00
CA TYR A 95 8.71 1.00 -6.80
C TYR A 95 8.96 1.93 -7.99
N ARG A 96 10.09 2.65 -8.03
CA ARG A 96 10.48 3.48 -9.18
C ARG A 96 10.97 2.59 -10.32
N ARG A 97 10.51 2.90 -11.54
CA ARG A 97 10.79 2.16 -12.76
C ARG A 97 11.13 3.13 -13.90
N THR A 98 11.76 2.60 -14.94
CA THR A 98 12.05 3.32 -16.18
C THR A 98 11.65 2.44 -17.34
N ASN A 99 10.88 2.98 -18.29
CA ASN A 99 10.44 2.21 -19.45
C ASN A 99 11.54 2.15 -20.52
N ALA A 100 11.31 1.39 -21.60
CA ALA A 100 12.25 1.23 -22.70
C ALA A 100 12.59 2.56 -23.44
N ARG A 101 11.81 3.62 -23.21
CA ARG A 101 12.01 4.96 -23.77
C ARG A 101 12.74 5.90 -22.80
N GLY A 102 13.19 5.40 -21.65
CA GLY A 102 13.85 6.21 -20.62
C GLY A 102 12.90 7.03 -19.75
N GLN A 103 11.57 6.87 -19.87
CA GLN A 103 10.62 7.62 -19.07
C GLN A 103 10.43 6.93 -17.71
N GLY A 104 10.59 7.72 -16.65
CA GLY A 104 10.35 7.28 -15.28
C GLY A 104 8.86 7.11 -15.00
N TYR A 105 8.51 6.08 -14.24
CA TYR A 105 7.16 5.87 -13.72
C TYR A 105 7.25 5.14 -12.37
N SER A 106 6.16 5.14 -11.61
CA SER A 106 6.13 4.70 -10.22
C SER A 106 5.04 3.66 -10.03
N ILE A 107 5.39 2.52 -9.42
CA ILE A 107 4.39 1.54 -8.99
C ILE A 107 3.53 2.13 -7.86
N ALA A 108 4.09 3.01 -7.02
CA ALA A 108 3.37 3.62 -5.90
C ALA A 108 2.18 4.48 -6.36
N ASP A 109 2.34 5.23 -7.46
CA ASP A 109 1.29 6.09 -7.99
C ASP A 109 0.08 5.25 -8.43
N GLU A 110 0.35 4.11 -9.07
CA GLU A 110 -0.69 3.17 -9.47
C GLU A 110 -1.29 2.41 -8.27
N ILE A 111 -0.51 2.12 -7.23
CA ILE A 111 -1.04 1.55 -5.97
C ILE A 111 -2.05 2.52 -5.34
N ILE A 112 -1.71 3.81 -5.29
CA ILE A 112 -2.58 4.85 -4.74
C ILE A 112 -3.87 4.93 -5.55
N TYR A 113 -3.76 4.96 -6.88
CA TYR A 113 -4.91 4.95 -7.78
C TYR A 113 -5.82 3.74 -7.51
N GLU A 114 -5.28 2.53 -7.52
CA GLU A 114 -6.05 1.29 -7.29
C GLU A 114 -6.65 1.22 -5.87
N TYR A 115 -5.99 1.80 -4.86
CA TYR A 115 -6.50 1.85 -3.49
C TYR A 115 -7.73 2.75 -3.37
N LEU A 116 -7.70 3.92 -3.99
CA LEU A 116 -8.82 4.88 -3.97
C LEU A 116 -10.02 4.37 -4.75
N HIS A 117 -9.76 3.78 -5.91
CA HIS A 117 -10.79 3.27 -6.81
C HIS A 117 -11.20 1.82 -6.50
N TRP A 118 -10.89 1.33 -5.30
CA TRP A 118 -11.09 -0.07 -4.93
C TRP A 118 -12.55 -0.53 -5.02
N TYR A 119 -13.49 0.38 -4.73
CA TYR A 119 -14.93 0.12 -4.80
C TYR A 119 -15.59 0.71 -6.05
N ASP A 120 -14.82 1.32 -6.95
CA ASP A 120 -15.37 1.81 -8.20
C ASP A 120 -15.81 0.62 -9.03
N MET A 121 -17.10 0.58 -9.35
CA MET A 121 -17.68 -0.42 -10.24
C MET A 121 -17.96 0.23 -11.59
N PRO A 122 -16.96 0.33 -12.50
CA PRO A 122 -17.11 1.04 -13.77
C PRO A 122 -18.14 0.42 -14.72
N TRP A 123 -18.65 -0.78 -14.42
CA TRP A 123 -19.73 -1.46 -15.14
C TRP A 123 -21.13 -1.22 -14.56
N GLU A 124 -21.26 -0.46 -13.47
CA GLU A 124 -22.55 -0.08 -12.87
C GLU A 124 -23.05 1.30 -13.33
N ALA A 125 -22.35 1.93 -14.27
CA ALA A 125 -22.74 3.18 -14.93
C ALA A 125 -23.72 2.95 -16.10
#